data_AF-A0A352NL81-F1
#
_entry.id   AF-A0A352NL81-F1
#
_cell.length_a   1.000
_cell.length_b   1.000
_cell.length_c   1.000
_cell.angle_alpha   90.00
_cell.angle_beta   90.00
_cell.angle_gamma   90.00
#
_symmetry.space_group_name_H-M   'P 1'
#
loop_
_entity.id
_entity.type
_entity.pdbx_description
1 polymer ?
#
loop_
_entity_poly.entity_id
_entity_poly.type
_entity_poly.pdbx_seq_one_letter_code
_entity_poly.pdbx_strand_id
1 'polypeptide(L)' 'MAPKFLTAEEAVNLITTGDTVASVGFLGSLFPEELVIALENRFLITGGPQNLTLLYAAAQGDGKDRGLNHLA' A
#
# COMPACT_ATOMS: atom_id res chain seq x y z
N MET A 1 18.20 5.50 17.85
CA MET A 1 17.26 4.37 17.81
C MET A 1 17.63 3.51 16.61
N ALA A 2 17.69 2.19 16.75
CA ALA A 2 18.01 1.29 15.63
C ALA A 2 16.74 1.05 14.77
N PRO A 3 16.88 0.87 13.44
CA PRO A 3 15.75 0.56 12.57
C PRO A 3 15.15 -0.82 12.89
N LYS A 4 13.83 -0.94 12.77
CA LYS A 4 13.12 -2.22 12.85
C LYS A 4 12.96 -2.77 11.43
N PHE A 5 13.41 -4.00 11.22
CA PHE A 5 13.19 -4.72 9.98
C PHE A 5 11.94 -5.58 10.11
N LEU A 6 11.08 -5.52 9.10
CA LEU A 6 9.80 -6.22 9.03
C LEU A 6 9.66 -6.82 7.62
N THR A 7 8.92 -7.91 7.52
CA THR A 7 8.36 -8.38 6.25
C THR A 7 7.24 -7.44 5.77
N ALA A 8 6.87 -7.53 4.49
CA ALA A 8 5.77 -6.74 3.94
C ALA A 8 4.43 -7.01 4.66
N GLU A 9 4.15 -8.28 4.97
CA GLU A 9 2.95 -8.70 5.72
C GLU A 9 2.91 -8.09 7.13
N GLU A 10 4.03 -8.16 7.86
CA GLU A 10 4.12 -7.54 9.19
C GLU A 10 3.98 -6.02 9.14
N ALA A 11 4.53 -5.38 8.12
CA ALA A 11 4.45 -3.94 7.95
C ALA A 11 3.01 -3.49 7.65
N VAL A 12 2.32 -4.16 6.72
CA VAL A 12 0.95 -3.77 6.35
C VAL A 12 -0.06 -4.10 7.42
N ASN A 13 0.23 -5.04 8.34
CA ASN A 13 -0.58 -5.29 9.54
C ASN A 13 -0.67 -4.09 10.50
N LEU A 14 0.27 -3.14 10.40
CA LEU A 14 0.23 -1.90 11.16
C LEU A 14 -0.82 -0.90 10.63
N ILE A 15 -1.30 -1.07 9.39
CA ILE A 15 -2.34 -0.25 8.79
C ILE A 15 -3.70 -0.73 9.30
N THR A 16 -4.53 0.19 9.77
CA THR A 16 -5.85 -0.09 10.34
C THR A 16 -6.97 0.52 9.51
N THR A 17 -8.20 0.07 9.75
CA THR A 17 -9.39 0.59 9.05
C THR A 17 -9.57 2.07 9.35
N GLY A 18 -9.78 2.87 8.30
CA GLY A 18 -9.93 4.33 8.42
C GLY A 18 -8.62 5.12 8.37
N ASP A 19 -7.46 4.47 8.25
CA ASP A 19 -6.18 5.18 8.17
C ASP A 19 -6.02 5.95 6.85
N THR A 20 -5.29 7.07 6.93
CA THR A 20 -4.76 7.74 5.74
C THR A 20 -3.39 7.16 5.41
N VAL A 21 -3.27 6.51 4.25
CA VAL A 21 -2.03 5.93 3.75
C VAL A 21 -1.42 6.90 2.74
N ALA A 22 -0.26 7.46 3.09
CA ALA A 22 0.52 8.31 2.22
C ALA A 22 1.62 7.51 1.51
N SER A 23 1.68 7.58 0.18
CA SER A 23 2.70 6.91 -0.62
C SER A 23 3.49 7.90 -1.48
N VAL A 24 4.76 7.56 -1.70
CA VAL A 24 5.63 8.24 -2.67
C VAL A 24 5.67 7.48 -3.99
N GLY A 25 6.18 8.13 -5.02
CA GLY A 25 6.35 7.55 -6.35
C GLY A 25 5.68 8.37 -7.44
N PHE A 26 6.12 8.14 -8.68
CA PHE A 26 5.53 8.73 -9.88
C PHE A 26 5.59 7.73 -11.02
N LEU A 27 4.42 7.46 -11.62
CA LEU A 27 4.22 6.38 -12.58
C LEU A 27 4.74 5.05 -11.98
N GLY A 28 5.56 4.30 -12.73
CA GLY A 28 6.15 3.05 -12.25
C GLY A 28 7.42 3.23 -11.41
N SER A 29 7.79 4.45 -11.01
CA SER A 29 9.05 4.72 -10.30
C SER A 29 8.83 5.04 -8.83
N LEU A 30 9.66 4.43 -7.97
CA LEU A 30 9.74 4.70 -6.53
C LEU A 30 8.46 4.39 -5.73
N PHE A 31 7.48 3.73 -6.34
CA PHE A 31 6.29 3.23 -5.65
C PHE A 31 6.62 1.96 -4.85
N PRO A 32 6.21 1.85 -3.57
CA PRO A 32 6.49 0.69 -2.73
C PRO A 32 5.57 -0.49 -3.06
N GLU A 33 5.68 -1.03 -4.28
CA GLU A 33 4.73 -2.02 -4.82
C GLU A 33 4.56 -3.26 -3.93
N GLU A 34 5.64 -3.78 -3.37
CA GLU A 34 5.59 -4.98 -2.51
C GLU A 34 4.71 -4.79 -1.27
N LEU A 35 4.70 -3.59 -0.68
CA LEU A 35 3.81 -3.28 0.46
C LEU A 35 2.36 -3.24 0.00
N VAL A 36 2.09 -2.73 -1.20
CA VAL A 36 0.72 -2.57 -1.69
C VAL A 36 0.14 -3.91 -2.13
N ILE A 37 0.93 -4.78 -2.75
CA ILE A 37 0.57 -6.19 -3.01
C ILE A 37 0.26 -6.93 -1.71
N ALA A 38 1.09 -6.75 -0.67
CA ALA A 38 0.82 -7.37 0.63
C ALA A 38 -0.47 -6.83 1.28
N LEU A 39 -0.76 -5.54 1.13
CA LEU A 39 -2.00 -4.92 1.63
C LEU A 39 -3.24 -5.44 0.87
N GLU A 40 -3.15 -5.55 -0.46
CA GLU A 40 -4.19 -6.18 -1.29
C GLU A 40 -4.48 -7.61 -0.83
N ASN A 41 -3.43 -8.45 -0.73
CA ASN A 41 -3.58 -9.83 -0.28
C ASN A 41 -4.22 -9.93 1.11
N ARG A 42 -3.82 -9.06 2.04
CA ARG A 42 -4.44 -8.97 3.37
C ARG A 42 -5.93 -8.65 3.29
N PHE A 43 -6.32 -7.70 2.44
CA PHE A 43 -7.71 -7.34 2.21
C PHE A 43 -8.51 -8.51 1.62
N LEU A 44 -7.98 -9.18 0.59
CA LEU A 44 -8.63 -10.33 -0.06
C LEU A 44 -8.85 -11.51 0.92
N ILE A 45 -7.92 -11.75 1.83
CA ILE A 45 -8.01 -12.84 2.82
C ILE A 45 -8.93 -12.49 3.99
N THR A 46 -8.84 -11.27 4.50
CA THR A 46 -9.46 -10.90 5.80
C THR A 46 -10.67 -9.99 5.69
N GLY A 47 -10.90 -9.39 4.52
CA GLY A 47 -11.89 -8.34 4.31
C GLY A 47 -11.50 -6.96 4.89
N GLY A 48 -10.26 -6.77 5.35
CA GLY A 48 -9.77 -5.50 5.88
C GLY A 48 -8.28 -5.26 5.62
N PRO A 49 -7.78 -4.03 5.80
CA PRO A 49 -8.49 -2.85 6.32
C PRO A 49 -9.46 -2.23 5.30
N GLN A 50 -10.48 -1.52 5.80
CA GLN A 50 -11.48 -0.82 4.98
C GLN A 50 -11.39 0.70 5.14
N ASN A 51 -12.04 1.44 4.24
CA ASN A 51 -12.20 2.89 4.34
C ASN A 51 -10.88 3.66 4.46
N LEU A 52 -9.83 3.20 3.77
CA LEU A 52 -8.56 3.91 3.73
C LEU A 52 -8.70 5.21 2.94
N THR A 53 -8.01 6.25 3.38
CA THR A 53 -7.78 7.46 2.56
C THR A 53 -6.40 7.37 1.92
N LEU A 54 -6.32 7.47 0.60
CA LEU A 54 -5.04 7.43 -0.11
C LEU A 54 -4.54 8.85 -0.39
N LEU A 55 -3.31 9.14 0.03
CA LEU A 55 -2.65 10.42 -0.22
C LEU A 55 -1.37 10.20 -1.05
N TYR A 56 -1.29 10.83 -2.20
CA TYR A 56 -0.13 10.74 -3.08
C TYR A 56 0.08 12.05 -3.84
N ALA A 57 1.36 12.41 -4.06
CA ALA A 57 1.70 13.66 -4.72
C ALA A 57 1.48 13.61 -6.24
N ALA A 58 1.57 12.42 -6.84
CA ALA A 58 1.43 12.23 -8.27
C ALA A 58 0.95 10.80 -8.58
N ALA A 59 0.45 10.57 -9.80
CA ALA A 59 -0.11 9.27 -10.20
C ALA A 59 0.93 8.15 -10.08
N GLN A 60 0.50 6.96 -9.66
CA GLN A 60 1.34 5.79 -9.38
C GLN A 60 0.77 4.57 -10.11
N GLY A 61 1.63 3.82 -10.78
CA GLY A 61 1.28 2.66 -11.59
C GLY A 61 1.75 2.76 -13.04
N ASP A 62 1.37 1.77 -13.82
CA ASP A 62 1.78 1.58 -15.23
C ASP A 62 0.68 1.88 -16.24
N GLY A 63 -0.47 2.39 -15.76
CA GLY A 63 -1.67 2.60 -16.57
C GLY A 63 -2.45 1.32 -16.89
N LYS A 64 -2.15 0.21 -16.19
CA LYS A 64 -2.84 -1.07 -16.34
C LYS A 64 -3.26 -1.64 -14.98
N ASP A 65 -2.47 -2.53 -14.41
CA ASP A 65 -2.77 -3.34 -13.23
C ASP A 65 -1.85 -3.06 -12.04
N ARG A 66 -0.77 -2.29 -12.24
CA ARG A 66 0.22 -2.01 -11.20
C ARG A 66 -0.07 -0.72 -10.45
N GLY A 67 0.66 -0.47 -9.35
CA GLY A 67 0.53 0.78 -8.60
C GLY A 67 -0.68 0.79 -7.67
N LEU A 68 -1.43 1.89 -7.69
CA LEU A 68 -2.60 2.06 -6.82
C LEU A 68 -3.80 1.16 -7.22
N ASN A 69 -3.75 0.50 -8.39
CA ASN A 69 -4.79 -0.43 -8.82
C ASN A 69 -4.95 -1.63 -7.88
N HIS A 70 -3.91 -2.01 -7.14
CA HIS A 70 -3.98 -3.01 -6.07
C HIS A 70 -4.93 -2.63 -4.92
N LEU A 71 -5.34 -1.35 -4.81
CA LEU A 71 -6.18 -0.83 -3.73
C LEU A 71 -7.58 -0.39 -4.20
N ALA A 72 -7.98 -0.75 -5.43
CA ALA A 72 -9.20 -0.29 -6.10
C ALA A 72 -10.30 -1.35 -6.17
#